data_AF-A0A6I5I4K6-F1
#
_entry.id   AF-A0A6I5I4K6-F1
#
_cell.length_a   1.000
_cell.length_b   1.000
_cell.length_c   1.000
_cell.angle_alpha   90.00
_cell.angle_beta   90.00
_cell.angle_gamma   90.00
#
_symmetry.space_group_name_H-M   'P 1'
#
loop_
_entity.id
_entity.type
_entity.pdbx_description
1 polymer ?
#
loop_
_entity_poly.entity_id
_entity_poly.type
_entity_poly.pdbx_seq_one_letter_code
_entity_poly.pdbx_strand_id
1 'polypeptide(L)'
;MALACFAIPAAALLLLAPSIRHQNEADTEADETRKARATKAGWRVLEDASALPEPVRHNTRGGVRVLMLAHRRAEDVDIWAVARETMAFGGARRQSLSAHLLPVHHIEDTPSMYVTLRRGGSAPAAQNPDLFDRRYEIVSDDTDRAHAFVTEEMRLMTRRLNLDGWDLEHGMLTVWFDGMFQPASLQRRLLGLARLAKAVSGRPAA
;
A
#
# COMPACT_ATOMS: atom_id res chain seq x y z
N MET A 1 13.72 43.53 40.40
CA MET A 1 13.03 42.51 41.22
C MET A 1 11.70 42.24 40.55
N ALA A 2 11.53 41.18 39.75
CA ALA A 2 11.58 39.74 40.01
C ALA A 2 10.16 39.15 40.14
N LEU A 3 9.85 38.26 39.18
CA LEU A 3 8.83 37.21 39.15
C LEU A 3 7.33 37.59 39.06
N ALA A 4 6.79 37.52 37.84
CA ALA A 4 5.44 36.98 37.63
C ALA A 4 5.61 35.59 36.98
N CYS A 5 5.65 34.57 37.84
CA CYS A 5 5.82 33.18 37.49
C CYS A 5 4.54 32.57 36.90
N PHE A 6 4.71 31.93 35.74
CA PHE A 6 4.02 30.74 35.24
C PHE A 6 2.87 30.18 36.11
N ALA A 7 1.64 30.62 35.87
CA ALA A 7 0.45 30.00 36.44
C ALA A 7 -0.60 29.67 35.36
N ILE A 8 -0.15 29.20 34.20
CA ILE A 8 -0.99 28.57 33.18
C ILE A 8 -0.29 27.29 32.71
N PRO A 9 -0.38 26.15 33.44
CA PRO A 9 -0.51 24.90 32.70
C PRO A 9 -1.46 23.84 33.30
N ALA A 10 -1.77 23.86 34.60
CA ALA A 10 -2.46 22.72 35.23
C ALA A 10 -3.97 22.63 34.90
N ALA A 11 -4.68 23.75 34.87
CA ALA A 11 -6.12 23.77 34.61
C ALA A 11 -6.47 23.43 33.14
N ALA A 12 -5.64 23.86 32.19
CA ALA A 12 -5.79 23.50 30.77
C ALA A 12 -5.51 22.00 30.54
N LEU A 13 -4.51 21.43 31.21
CA LEU A 13 -4.24 19.98 31.19
C LEU A 13 -5.40 19.16 31.80
N LEU A 14 -6.02 19.63 32.89
CA LEU A 14 -7.17 18.95 33.52
C LEU A 14 -8.44 18.99 32.67
N LEU A 15 -8.68 20.05 31.90
CA LEU A 15 -9.80 20.13 30.96
C LEU A 15 -9.57 19.30 29.69
N LEU A 16 -8.31 19.15 29.27
CA LEU A 16 -7.95 18.34 28.10
C LEU A 16 -7.81 16.85 28.43
N ALA A 17 -7.51 16.47 29.68
CA ALA A 17 -7.30 15.08 30.06
C ALA A 17 -8.49 14.14 29.77
N PRO A 18 -9.77 14.51 30.00
CA PRO A 18 -10.92 13.68 29.62
C PRO A 18 -11.06 13.54 28.11
N SER A 19 -10.84 14.62 27.34
CA SER A 19 -10.91 14.60 25.88
C SER A 19 -9.79 13.75 25.28
N ILE A 20 -8.57 13.86 25.80
CA ILE A 20 -7.42 13.05 25.40
C ILE A 20 -7.67 11.58 25.74
N ARG A 21 -8.23 11.30 26.93
CA ARG A 21 -8.57 9.94 27.36
C ARG A 21 -9.65 9.31 26.47
N HIS A 22 -10.75 10.02 26.20
CA HIS A 22 -11.80 9.54 25.31
C HIS A 22 -11.29 9.31 23.88
N GLN A 23 -10.40 10.18 23.39
CA GLN A 23 -9.80 10.01 22.08
C GLN A 23 -8.84 8.80 22.03
N ASN A 24 -8.07 8.56 23.09
CA ASN A 24 -7.23 7.37 23.21
C ASN A 24 -8.04 6.08 23.32
N GLU A 25 -9.17 6.09 24.04
CA GLU A 25 -10.10 4.97 24.15
C GLU A 25 -10.73 4.64 22.79
N ALA A 26 -11.21 5.68 22.07
CA ALA A 26 -11.78 5.52 20.73
C ALA A 26 -10.74 5.03 19.70
N ASP A 27 -9.51 5.54 19.74
CA ASP A 27 -8.42 5.07 18.88
C ASP A 27 -8.06 3.60 19.17
N THR A 28 -8.10 3.19 20.45
CA THR A 28 -7.84 1.80 20.88
C THR A 28 -8.96 0.86 20.42
N GLU A 29 -10.23 1.22 20.62
CA GLU A 29 -11.37 0.43 20.15
C GLU A 29 -11.39 0.29 18.62
N ALA A 30 -11.05 1.37 17.92
CA ALA A 30 -10.92 1.36 16.46
C ALA A 30 -9.77 0.45 16.00
N ASP A 31 -8.67 0.37 16.74
CA ASP A 31 -7.56 -0.53 16.47
C ASP A 31 -7.93 -2.00 16.67
N GLU A 32 -8.53 -2.34 17.81
CA GLU A 32 -8.98 -3.68 18.11
C GLU A 32 -10.05 -4.16 17.12
N THR A 33 -11.00 -3.29 16.75
CA THR A 33 -12.00 -3.59 15.72
C THR A 33 -11.34 -3.86 14.37
N ARG A 34 -10.33 -3.08 13.98
CA ARG A 34 -9.57 -3.32 12.74
C ARG A 34 -8.88 -4.69 12.80
N LYS A 35 -8.17 -5.00 13.88
CA LYS A 35 -7.44 -6.26 14.06
C LYS A 35 -8.38 -7.45 13.99
N ALA A 36 -9.49 -7.40 14.73
CA ALA A 36 -10.51 -8.45 14.73
C ALA A 36 -11.08 -8.72 13.33
N ARG A 37 -11.35 -7.66 12.55
CA ARG A 37 -11.82 -7.80 11.15
C ARG A 37 -10.76 -8.40 10.24
N ALA A 38 -9.50 -8.01 10.38
CA ALA A 38 -8.40 -8.58 9.61
C ALA A 38 -8.24 -10.07 9.92
N THR A 39 -8.20 -10.45 11.20
CA THR A 39 -8.12 -11.85 11.64
C THR A 39 -9.30 -12.67 11.13
N LYS A 40 -10.53 -12.15 11.23
CA LYS A 40 -11.74 -12.81 10.70
C LYS A 40 -11.65 -13.03 9.18
N ALA A 41 -10.99 -12.13 8.46
CA ALA A 41 -10.74 -12.26 7.02
C ALA A 41 -9.50 -13.14 6.70
N GLY A 42 -8.91 -13.82 7.69
CA GLY A 42 -7.80 -14.75 7.50
C GLY A 42 -6.43 -14.07 7.41
N TRP A 43 -6.30 -12.83 7.88
CA TRP A 43 -5.01 -12.15 7.96
C TRP A 43 -4.36 -12.38 9.32
N ARG A 44 -3.04 -12.59 9.30
CA ARG A 44 -2.21 -12.57 10.52
C ARG A 44 -1.73 -11.15 10.75
N VAL A 45 -2.18 -10.51 11.83
CA VAL A 45 -1.69 -9.20 12.26
C VAL A 45 -0.23 -9.33 12.73
N LEU A 46 0.62 -8.38 12.34
CA LEU A 46 2.03 -8.34 12.72
C LEU A 46 2.29 -7.08 13.56
N GLU A 47 3.04 -7.25 14.65
CA GLU A 47 3.41 -6.16 15.56
C GLU A 47 4.82 -5.62 15.29
N ASP A 48 5.66 -6.44 14.65
CA ASP A 48 7.04 -6.09 14.34
C ASP A 48 7.30 -6.19 12.83
N ALA A 49 7.94 -5.14 12.29
CA ALA A 49 8.36 -5.06 10.90
C ALA A 49 9.83 -5.44 10.69
N SER A 50 10.63 -5.63 11.75
CA SER A 50 12.09 -5.79 11.68
C SER A 50 12.55 -6.91 10.74
N ALA A 51 11.81 -8.03 10.74
CA ALA A 51 12.09 -9.23 9.96
C ALA A 51 11.39 -9.25 8.57
N LEU A 52 10.76 -8.17 8.15
CA LEU A 52 10.06 -8.11 6.87
C LEU A 52 10.99 -7.78 5.68
N PRO A 53 10.58 -8.15 4.45
CA PRO A 53 11.28 -7.71 3.25
C PRO A 53 11.47 -6.19 3.23
N GLU A 54 12.59 -5.74 2.66
CA GLU A 54 12.98 -4.33 2.66
C GLU A 54 11.89 -3.38 2.12
N PRO A 55 11.20 -3.66 1.00
CA PRO A 55 10.16 -2.77 0.49
C PRO A 55 8.97 -2.60 1.45
N VAL A 56 8.64 -3.66 2.20
CA VAL A 56 7.59 -3.62 3.23
C VAL A 56 8.06 -2.77 4.42
N ARG A 57 9.31 -2.94 4.86
CA ARG A 57 9.90 -2.13 5.94
C ARG A 57 10.02 -0.66 5.56
N HIS A 58 10.34 -0.37 4.31
CA HIS A 58 10.40 1.00 3.83
C HIS A 58 9.04 1.69 4.00
N ASN A 59 7.94 1.02 3.62
CA ASN A 59 6.58 1.55 3.76
C ASN A 59 6.06 1.64 5.21
N THR A 60 6.76 1.05 6.18
CA THR A 60 6.45 1.21 7.62
C THR A 60 7.31 2.28 8.31
N ARG A 61 8.27 2.90 7.60
CA ARG A 61 9.18 3.92 8.14
C ARG A 61 8.79 5.32 7.72
N GLY A 62 9.13 6.30 8.57
CA GLY A 62 9.18 7.73 8.24
C GLY A 62 7.83 8.47 8.25
N GLY A 63 7.61 9.38 9.20
CA GLY A 63 6.57 10.45 9.15
C GLY A 63 5.10 10.04 8.99
N VAL A 64 4.79 8.76 8.76
CA VAL A 64 3.45 8.21 8.54
C VAL A 64 3.03 7.36 9.73
N ARG A 65 1.76 7.45 10.12
CA ARG A 65 1.20 6.60 11.18
C ARG A 65 0.81 5.26 10.55
N VAL A 66 1.54 4.20 10.86
CA VAL A 66 1.12 2.84 10.49
C VAL A 66 -0.06 2.46 11.38
N LEU A 67 -1.20 2.23 10.75
CA LEU A 67 -2.43 1.81 11.42
C LEU A 67 -2.43 0.30 11.62
N MET A 68 -1.92 -0.46 10.65
CA MET A 68 -1.88 -1.91 10.71
C MET A 68 -0.87 -2.47 9.74
N LEU A 69 -0.22 -3.55 10.16
CA LEU A 69 0.57 -4.42 9.32
C LEU A 69 -0.02 -5.83 9.43
N ALA A 70 -0.28 -6.46 8.30
CA ALA A 70 -0.85 -7.80 8.27
C ALA A 70 -0.25 -8.63 7.15
N HIS A 71 -0.18 -9.95 7.35
CA HIS A 71 0.33 -10.91 6.39
C HIS A 71 -0.71 -11.98 6.09
N ARG A 72 -0.75 -12.42 4.84
CA ARG A 72 -1.52 -13.58 4.41
C ARG A 72 -0.83 -14.22 3.21
N ARG A 73 -0.94 -15.54 3.10
CA ARG A 73 -0.56 -16.27 1.89
C ARG A 73 -1.80 -16.62 1.07
N ALA A 74 -1.73 -16.43 -0.24
CA ALA A 74 -2.77 -16.84 -1.18
C ALA A 74 -2.12 -17.33 -2.48
N GLU A 75 -2.50 -18.52 -2.96
CA GLU A 75 -1.99 -19.07 -4.22
C GLU A 75 -0.44 -19.04 -4.29
N ASP A 76 0.30 -19.43 -3.26
CA ASP A 76 1.79 -19.33 -3.27
C ASP A 76 2.38 -17.93 -3.47
N VAL A 77 1.61 -16.91 -3.09
CA VAL A 77 2.08 -15.53 -2.99
C VAL A 77 1.98 -15.11 -1.53
N ASP A 78 3.09 -14.66 -0.97
CA ASP A 78 3.12 -13.96 0.31
C ASP A 78 2.67 -12.51 0.11
N ILE A 79 1.68 -12.09 0.89
CA ILE A 79 1.03 -10.79 0.77
C ILE A 79 1.14 -10.07 2.11
N TRP A 80 1.82 -8.93 2.12
CA TRP A 80 1.83 -8.00 3.25
C TRP A 80 0.95 -6.79 2.94
N ALA A 81 0.02 -6.50 3.83
CA ALA A 81 -0.83 -5.32 3.75
C ALA A 81 -0.39 -4.29 4.80
N VAL A 82 -0.06 -3.09 4.36
CA VAL A 82 0.33 -1.97 5.24
C VAL A 82 -0.74 -0.90 5.15
N ALA A 83 -1.55 -0.76 6.20
CA ALA A 83 -2.50 0.33 6.33
C ALA A 83 -1.82 1.50 7.02
N ARG A 84 -1.90 2.69 6.42
CA ARG A 84 -1.24 3.90 6.92
C ARG A 84 -2.15 5.11 6.85
N GLU A 85 -1.88 6.05 7.74
CA GLU A 85 -2.46 7.37 7.77
C GLU A 85 -1.38 8.42 7.53
N THR A 86 -1.62 9.28 6.55
CA THR A 86 -0.75 10.39 6.17
C THR A 86 -1.50 11.70 6.29
N MET A 87 -0.77 12.81 6.42
CA MET A 87 -1.35 14.14 6.40
C MET A 87 -1.28 14.67 4.96
N ALA A 88 -2.43 14.97 4.36
CA ALA A 88 -2.50 15.66 3.09
C ALA A 88 -2.23 17.16 3.25
N PHE A 89 -1.85 17.83 2.15
CA PHE A 89 -1.79 19.29 2.10
C PHE A 89 -3.13 19.88 2.55
N GLY A 90 -3.09 20.77 3.55
CA GLY A 90 -4.30 21.33 4.19
C GLY A 90 -4.72 20.65 5.50
N GLY A 91 -3.94 19.70 6.02
CA GLY A 91 -4.16 19.11 7.35
C GLY A 91 -5.19 17.99 7.41
N ALA A 92 -5.75 17.59 6.27
CA ALA A 92 -6.68 16.46 6.19
C ALA A 92 -5.93 15.14 6.35
N ARG A 93 -6.47 14.23 7.17
CA ARG A 93 -5.95 12.87 7.29
C ARG A 93 -6.36 12.06 6.07
N ARG A 94 -5.39 11.42 5.43
CA ARG A 94 -5.59 10.51 4.31
C ARG A 94 -5.17 9.11 4.74
N GLN A 95 -6.10 8.17 4.61
CA GLN A 95 -5.81 6.76 4.86
C GLN A 95 -5.58 6.04 3.54
N SER A 96 -4.60 5.15 3.54
CA SER A 96 -4.23 4.36 2.38
C SER A 96 -3.77 2.97 2.81
N LEU A 97 -3.80 2.04 1.85
CA LEU A 97 -3.36 0.67 2.03
C LEU A 97 -2.38 0.35 0.90
N SER A 98 -1.21 -0.19 1.22
CA SER A 98 -0.38 -0.87 0.23
C SER A 98 -0.48 -2.38 0.41
N ALA A 99 -0.55 -3.11 -0.70
CA ALA A 99 -0.40 -4.56 -0.74
C ALA A 99 0.94 -4.86 -1.42
N HIS A 100 1.83 -5.53 -0.69
CA HIS A 100 3.11 -6.01 -1.16
C HIS A 100 2.99 -7.50 -1.43
N LEU A 101 3.30 -7.93 -2.65
CA LEU A 101 3.06 -9.28 -3.14
C LEU A 101 4.36 -9.88 -3.63
N LEU A 102 4.76 -11.00 -3.04
CA LEU A 102 5.95 -11.75 -3.41
C LEU A 102 5.57 -13.20 -3.70
N PRO A 103 5.65 -13.64 -4.97
CA PRO A 103 5.57 -15.07 -5.27
C PRO A 103 6.67 -15.85 -4.55
N VAL A 104 6.33 -17.01 -4.00
CA VAL A 104 7.29 -17.92 -3.35
C VAL A 104 8.39 -18.32 -4.33
N HIS A 105 8.04 -18.52 -5.59
CA HIS A 105 8.96 -18.74 -6.69
C HIS A 105 8.93 -17.51 -7.60
N HIS A 106 9.89 -16.59 -7.41
CA HIS A 106 9.96 -15.36 -8.18
C HIS A 106 11.20 -15.30 -9.07
N ILE A 107 11.11 -14.45 -10.10
CA ILE A 107 12.21 -14.09 -10.98
C ILE A 107 13.06 -13.05 -10.25
N GLU A 108 14.36 -13.32 -10.08
CA GLU A 108 15.26 -12.39 -9.37
C GLU A 108 15.62 -11.19 -10.26
N ASP A 109 15.80 -11.41 -11.56
CA ASP A 109 16.19 -10.40 -12.54
C ASP A 109 14.96 -9.71 -13.19
N THR A 110 14.13 -9.09 -12.37
CA THR A 110 13.01 -8.25 -12.83
C THR A 110 13.44 -6.78 -12.97
N PRO A 111 12.94 -6.03 -13.98
CA PRO A 111 13.21 -4.60 -14.05
C PRO A 111 12.57 -3.88 -12.86
N SER A 112 13.26 -2.86 -12.34
CA SER A 112 12.63 -1.90 -11.43
C SER A 112 11.76 -0.95 -12.25
N MET A 113 10.46 -0.94 -11.98
CA MET A 113 9.52 -0.15 -12.77
C MET A 113 8.23 0.17 -12.02
N TYR A 114 7.52 1.18 -12.49
CA TYR A 114 6.23 1.59 -11.95
C TYR A 114 5.23 1.81 -13.09
N VAL A 115 4.03 1.23 -12.94
CA VAL A 115 2.89 1.45 -13.82
C VAL A 115 1.91 2.37 -13.11
N THR A 116 1.48 3.44 -13.78
CA THR A 116 0.63 4.48 -13.17
C THR A 116 -0.40 5.02 -14.11
N LEU A 117 -1.50 5.55 -13.55
CA LEU A 117 -2.37 6.43 -14.32
C LEU A 117 -1.59 7.62 -14.88
N ARG A 118 -1.79 7.89 -16.18
CA ARG A 118 -1.26 9.09 -16.83
C ARG A 118 -1.93 10.33 -16.25
N ARG A 119 -1.15 11.27 -15.74
CA ARG A 119 -1.67 12.56 -15.25
C ARG A 119 -1.74 13.57 -16.39
N GLY A 120 -2.93 13.78 -16.94
CA GLY A 120 -3.25 14.99 -17.72
C GLY A 120 -2.52 15.19 -19.06
N GLY A 121 -1.95 14.15 -19.67
CA GLY A 121 -1.32 14.22 -20.99
C GLY A 121 -2.09 13.46 -22.07
N SER A 122 -2.13 14.01 -23.29
CA SER A 122 -2.65 13.32 -24.47
C SER A 122 -1.97 11.95 -24.64
N ALA A 123 -2.73 10.91 -25.04
CA ALA A 123 -2.14 9.67 -25.57
C ALA A 123 -1.06 10.05 -26.60
N PRO A 124 0.09 9.34 -26.69
CA PRO A 124 1.04 9.58 -27.76
C PRO A 124 0.27 9.55 -29.09
N ALA A 125 0.10 10.73 -29.68
CA ALA A 125 -0.81 10.93 -30.80
C ALA A 125 -0.12 10.36 -32.04
N ALA A 126 -0.39 9.08 -32.33
CA ALA A 126 -0.40 8.44 -33.65
C ALA A 126 -0.19 6.92 -33.62
N GLN A 127 0.25 6.30 -32.51
CA GLN A 127 0.84 4.95 -32.60
C GLN A 127 0.21 3.82 -31.78
N ASN A 128 -0.71 4.09 -30.85
CA ASN A 128 -1.18 3.01 -29.96
C ASN A 128 -2.71 2.96 -29.76
N PRO A 129 -3.41 1.99 -30.36
CA PRO A 129 -4.85 1.80 -30.17
C PRO A 129 -5.20 1.13 -28.83
N ASP A 130 -4.23 0.65 -28.06
CA ASP A 130 -4.47 -0.10 -26.82
C ASP A 130 -5.11 0.76 -25.72
N LEU A 131 -6.16 0.23 -25.11
CA LEU A 131 -6.88 0.83 -23.98
C LEU A 131 -6.02 0.90 -22.71
N PHE A 132 -4.98 0.09 -22.58
CA PHE A 132 -4.01 0.19 -21.49
C PHE A 132 -3.16 1.45 -21.63
N ASP A 133 -2.48 1.64 -22.76
CA ASP A 133 -1.55 2.76 -22.99
C ASP A 133 -2.23 4.14 -23.01
N ARG A 134 -3.57 4.17 -23.20
CA ARG A 134 -4.36 5.40 -23.03
C ARG A 134 -4.50 5.83 -21.58
N ARG A 135 -4.54 4.87 -20.65
CA ARG A 135 -4.83 5.09 -19.23
C ARG A 135 -3.57 5.07 -18.39
N TYR A 136 -2.61 4.22 -18.74
CA TYR A 136 -1.41 3.97 -17.95
C TYR A 136 -0.15 4.40 -18.69
N GLU A 137 0.88 4.77 -17.93
CA GLU A 137 2.26 4.88 -18.39
C GLU A 137 3.15 3.94 -17.59
N ILE A 138 4.21 3.48 -18.24
CA ILE A 138 5.27 2.67 -17.65
C ILE A 138 6.45 3.61 -17.42
N VAL A 139 6.95 3.65 -16.18
CA VAL A 139 8.09 4.47 -15.76
C VAL A 139 9.19 3.56 -15.28
N SER A 140 10.39 3.69 -15.84
CA SER A 140 11.59 2.95 -15.44
C SER A 140 12.84 3.68 -15.97
N ASP A 141 13.97 3.52 -15.28
CA ASP A 141 15.27 3.97 -15.77
C ASP A 141 15.67 3.24 -17.07
N ASP A 142 15.27 1.98 -17.22
CA ASP A 142 15.41 1.19 -18.46
C ASP A 142 14.03 1.00 -19.10
N THR A 143 13.60 2.05 -19.81
CA THR A 143 12.27 2.12 -20.43
C THR A 143 12.04 0.98 -21.43
N ASP A 144 13.02 0.68 -22.28
CA ASP A 144 12.87 -0.36 -23.31
C ASP A 144 12.67 -1.76 -22.68
N ARG A 145 13.47 -2.10 -21.67
CA ARG A 145 13.30 -3.36 -20.93
C ARG A 145 11.96 -3.41 -20.21
N ALA A 146 11.53 -2.33 -19.56
CA ALA A 146 10.25 -2.28 -18.85
C ALA A 146 9.06 -2.44 -19.81
N HIS A 147 9.10 -1.79 -20.98
CA HIS A 147 8.07 -1.94 -22.01
C HIS A 147 8.01 -3.35 -22.59
N ALA A 148 9.17 -3.98 -22.85
CA ALA A 148 9.23 -5.36 -23.32
C ALA A 148 8.75 -6.37 -22.26
N PHE A 149 8.89 -6.03 -20.98
CA PHE A 149 8.48 -6.87 -19.85
C PHE A 149 6.97 -6.90 -19.64
N VAL A 150 6.26 -5.79 -19.87
CA VAL A 150 4.81 -5.70 -19.63
C VAL A 150 4.02 -6.37 -20.75
N THR A 151 3.61 -7.61 -20.51
CA THR A 151 2.83 -8.41 -21.44
C THR A 151 1.35 -8.00 -21.51
N GLU A 152 0.65 -8.42 -22.57
CA GLU A 152 -0.79 -8.18 -22.73
C GLU A 152 -1.63 -8.74 -21.57
N GLU A 153 -1.23 -9.89 -21.02
CA GLU A 153 -1.91 -10.47 -19.86
C GLU A 153 -1.84 -9.53 -18.64
N MET A 154 -0.66 -8.96 -18.36
CA MET A 154 -0.47 -8.00 -17.27
C MET A 154 -1.30 -6.74 -17.49
N ARG A 155 -1.37 -6.24 -18.73
CA ARG A 155 -2.19 -5.07 -19.11
C ARG A 155 -3.66 -5.32 -18.84
N LEU A 156 -4.18 -6.47 -19.28
CA LEU A 156 -5.57 -6.87 -19.06
C LEU A 156 -5.90 -7.04 -17.57
N MET A 157 -5.03 -7.67 -16.79
CA MET A 157 -5.22 -7.85 -15.35
C MET A 157 -5.21 -6.50 -14.61
N THR A 158 -4.25 -5.62 -14.92
CA THR A 158 -4.17 -4.28 -14.33
C THR A 158 -5.47 -3.51 -14.53
N ARG A 159 -6.03 -3.55 -15.76
CA ARG A 159 -7.30 -2.91 -16.09
C ARG A 159 -8.50 -3.55 -15.41
N ARG A 160 -8.60 -4.89 -15.40
CA ARG A 160 -9.69 -5.63 -14.76
C ARG A 160 -9.75 -5.40 -13.25
N LEU A 161 -8.59 -5.28 -12.62
CA LEU A 161 -8.48 -4.94 -11.21
C LEU A 161 -8.74 -3.46 -10.92
N ASN A 162 -8.82 -2.62 -11.97
CA ASN A 162 -9.03 -1.18 -11.89
C ASN A 162 -8.04 -0.54 -10.89
N LEU A 163 -6.76 -0.85 -11.06
CA LEU A 163 -5.70 -0.30 -10.22
C LEU A 163 -5.36 1.13 -10.65
N ASP A 164 -4.97 1.97 -9.70
CA ASP A 164 -4.40 3.30 -9.99
C ASP A 164 -2.91 3.20 -10.39
N GLY A 165 -2.26 2.10 -9.99
CA GLY A 165 -0.89 1.80 -10.36
C GLY A 165 -0.31 0.68 -9.52
N TRP A 166 0.91 0.28 -9.87
CA TRP A 166 1.70 -0.70 -9.14
C TRP A 166 3.19 -0.53 -9.48
N ASP A 167 4.05 -0.82 -8.51
CA ASP A 167 5.51 -0.89 -8.63
C ASP A 167 5.98 -2.34 -8.63
N LEU A 168 7.07 -2.58 -9.35
CA LEU A 168 7.83 -3.80 -9.32
C LEU A 168 9.25 -3.46 -8.91
N GLU A 169 9.69 -4.02 -7.80
CA GLU A 169 11.05 -3.86 -7.30
C GLU A 169 11.50 -5.15 -6.62
N HIS A 170 12.71 -5.63 -6.95
CA HIS A 170 13.27 -6.86 -6.37
C HIS A 170 12.33 -8.08 -6.43
N GLY A 171 11.59 -8.24 -7.54
CA GLY A 171 10.61 -9.33 -7.71
C GLY A 171 9.35 -9.19 -6.85
N MET A 172 9.17 -8.08 -6.14
CA MET A 172 7.99 -7.78 -5.35
C MET A 172 7.09 -6.78 -6.09
N LEU A 173 5.85 -7.19 -6.33
CA LEU A 173 4.82 -6.30 -6.83
C LEU A 173 4.19 -5.55 -5.65
N THR A 174 4.19 -4.24 -5.67
CA THR A 174 3.47 -3.43 -4.68
C THR A 174 2.32 -2.67 -5.36
N VAL A 175 1.17 -2.60 -4.67
CA VAL A 175 -0.06 -2.00 -5.19
C VAL A 175 -0.65 -1.08 -4.14
N TRP A 176 -0.95 0.15 -4.49
CA TRP A 176 -1.52 1.14 -3.57
C TRP A 176 -3.01 1.32 -3.80
N PHE A 177 -3.72 1.52 -2.69
CA PHE A 177 -5.15 1.74 -2.65
C PHE A 177 -5.44 2.96 -1.80
N ASP A 178 -5.78 4.05 -2.46
CA ASP A 178 -6.22 5.27 -1.80
C ASP A 178 -7.64 5.10 -1.24
N GLY A 179 -7.87 5.57 0.00
CA GLY A 179 -9.17 5.46 0.66
C GLY A 179 -9.48 4.06 1.21
N MET A 180 -8.61 3.07 1.03
CA MET A 180 -8.65 1.81 1.77
C MET A 180 -7.76 1.90 3.00
N PHE A 181 -8.21 1.31 4.11
CA PHE A 181 -7.52 1.43 5.40
C PHE A 181 -7.57 0.15 6.24
N GLN A 182 -8.05 -0.95 5.67
CA GLN A 182 -8.11 -2.25 6.34
C GLN A 182 -7.71 -3.38 5.37
N PRO A 183 -6.83 -4.32 5.77
CA PRO A 183 -6.49 -5.49 4.95
C PRO A 183 -7.71 -6.33 4.55
N ALA A 184 -8.73 -6.40 5.41
CA ALA A 184 -9.99 -7.09 5.12
C ALA A 184 -10.69 -6.57 3.84
N SER A 185 -10.48 -5.30 3.47
CA SER A 185 -11.03 -4.71 2.23
C SER A 185 -10.45 -5.33 0.96
N LEU A 186 -9.27 -5.97 1.03
CA LEU A 186 -8.65 -6.65 -0.09
C LEU A 186 -9.29 -8.01 -0.40
N GLN A 187 -10.13 -8.57 0.48
CA GLN A 187 -10.65 -9.94 0.38
C GLN A 187 -11.18 -10.29 -1.02
N ARG A 188 -11.93 -9.38 -1.65
CA ARG A 188 -12.53 -9.59 -2.99
C ARG A 188 -11.54 -9.46 -4.14
N ARG A 189 -10.35 -8.91 -3.89
CA ARG A 189 -9.29 -8.62 -4.87
C ARG A 189 -8.09 -9.55 -4.74
N LEU A 190 -7.93 -10.24 -3.61
CA LEU A 190 -6.75 -11.07 -3.30
C LEU A 190 -6.40 -12.07 -4.39
N LEU A 191 -7.37 -12.81 -4.91
CA LEU A 191 -7.11 -13.81 -5.97
C LEU A 191 -6.57 -13.16 -7.24
N GLY A 192 -7.13 -12.01 -7.64
CA GLY A 192 -6.67 -11.29 -8.81
C GLY A 192 -5.31 -10.63 -8.61
N LEU A 193 -5.04 -10.10 -7.41
CA LEU A 193 -3.73 -9.56 -7.07
C LEU A 193 -2.65 -10.65 -7.04
N ALA A 194 -2.94 -11.83 -6.47
CA ALA A 194 -2.01 -12.95 -6.48
C ALA A 194 -1.70 -13.44 -7.90
N ARG A 195 -2.72 -13.51 -8.77
CA ARG A 195 -2.52 -13.82 -10.20
C ARG A 195 -1.67 -12.77 -10.91
N LEU A 196 -1.92 -11.48 -10.67
CA LEU A 196 -1.09 -10.41 -11.22
C LEU A 196 0.36 -10.53 -10.72
N ALA A 197 0.58 -10.73 -9.43
CA ALA A 197 1.92 -10.90 -8.88
C ALA A 197 2.68 -12.08 -9.51
N LYS A 198 1.99 -13.22 -9.71
CA LYS A 198 2.56 -14.38 -10.41
C LYS A 198 2.90 -14.08 -11.87
N ALA A 199 2.02 -13.39 -12.59
CA ALA A 199 2.31 -13.04 -13.98
C ALA A 199 3.47 -12.05 -14.09
N VAL A 200 3.54 -11.07 -13.18
CA VAL A 200 4.56 -10.03 -13.18
C VAL A 200 5.92 -10.59 -12.75
N SER A 201 5.97 -11.39 -11.70
CA SER A 201 7.24 -11.73 -11.03
C SER A 201 7.39 -13.20 -10.70
N GLY A 202 6.37 -14.03 -10.94
CA GLY A 202 6.43 -15.46 -10.68
C GLY A 202 7.23 -16.20 -11.74
N ARG A 203 7.93 -17.26 -11.34
CA ARG A 203 8.47 -18.23 -12.29
C ARG A 203 7.33 -19.13 -12.79
N PRO A 204 7.34 -19.55 -14.07
CA PRO A 204 6.49 -20.65 -14.52
C PRO A 204 6.73 -21.85 -13.60
N ALA A 205 5.66 -22.55 -13.21
CA ALA A 205 5.81 -23.84 -12.55
C ALA A 205 6.52 -24.77 -13.54
N ALA A 206 7.65 -25.35 -13.13
CA ALA A 206 8.40 -26.34 -13.90
C ALA A 206 7.58 -27.63 -14.08
#